data_AF-A0A1T0AU99-F1
#
_entry.id   AF-A0A1T0AU99-F1
#
_cell.length_a   1.000
_cell.length_b   1.000
_cell.length_c   1.000
_cell.angle_alpha   90.00
_cell.angle_beta   90.00
_cell.angle_gamma   90.00
#
_symmetry.space_group_name_H-M   'P 1'
#
loop_
_entity.id
_entity.type
_entity.pdbx_description
1 polymer ?
#
loop_
_entity_poly.entity_id
_entity_poly.type
_entity_poly.pdbx_seq_one_letter_code
_entity_poly.pdbx_strand_id
1 'polypeptide(L)'
;MSNLAFDEKYGVKTFDVAEHLKNDELIALYLAEILKDGTDEEFIQALNDVARAKGMNELAQKAGIGRESLYQTLSSKKPRFETIRKILNALNIELVPTIKTV
;
A
#
# COMPACT_ATOMS: atom_id res chain seq x y z
N MET A 1 1.03 -22.16 11.67
CA MET A 1 1.59 -23.48 11.28
C MET A 1 2.62 -23.18 10.20
N SER A 2 3.91 -23.33 10.47
CA SER A 2 4.98 -22.80 9.61
C SER A 2 5.16 -23.61 8.32
N ASN A 3 5.08 -22.93 7.16
CA ASN A 3 5.34 -23.47 5.82
C ASN A 3 6.83 -23.68 5.49
N LEU A 4 7.76 -23.36 6.41
CA LEU A 4 9.20 -23.36 6.12
C LEU A 4 9.73 -24.69 5.56
N ALA A 5 9.26 -25.83 6.07
CA ALA A 5 9.74 -27.14 5.61
C ALA A 5 9.27 -27.51 4.18
N PHE A 6 8.14 -26.94 3.74
CA PHE A 6 7.62 -27.12 2.37
C PHE A 6 8.36 -26.20 1.40
N ASP A 7 8.54 -24.95 1.80
CA ASP A 7 9.22 -23.90 1.03
C ASP A 7 10.68 -24.28 0.73
N GLU A 8 11.43 -24.77 1.72
CA GLU A 8 12.81 -25.24 1.54
C GLU A 8 12.93 -26.47 0.64
N LYS A 9 11.96 -27.39 0.72
CA LYS A 9 11.98 -28.64 -0.05
C LYS A 9 11.77 -28.41 -1.55
N TYR A 10 10.92 -27.46 -1.91
CA TYR A 10 10.53 -27.21 -3.31
C TYR A 10 11.08 -25.90 -3.87
N GLY A 11 11.87 -25.15 -3.10
CA GLY A 11 12.43 -23.86 -3.53
C GLY A 11 11.37 -22.80 -3.79
N VAL A 12 10.20 -22.93 -3.16
CA VAL A 12 9.08 -22.00 -3.32
C VAL A 12 9.09 -20.99 -2.19
N LYS A 13 8.88 -19.71 -2.53
CA LYS A 13 8.82 -18.60 -1.58
C LYS A 13 7.38 -18.09 -1.53
N THR A 14 6.93 -17.69 -0.34
CA THR A 14 5.66 -16.94 -0.21
C THR A 14 5.72 -15.68 -1.07
N PHE A 15 4.69 -15.47 -1.89
CA PHE A 15 4.58 -14.27 -2.70
C PHE A 15 4.37 -13.03 -1.82
N ASP A 16 5.19 -12.01 -2.01
CA ASP A 16 5.02 -10.69 -1.38
C ASP A 16 4.96 -9.63 -2.47
N VAL A 17 3.79 -9.00 -2.63
CA VAL A 17 3.55 -7.97 -3.65
C VAL A 17 4.51 -6.78 -3.49
N ALA A 18 4.95 -6.47 -2.27
CA ALA A 18 5.86 -5.36 -2.01
C ALA A 18 7.21 -5.52 -2.76
N GLU A 19 7.65 -6.74 -3.05
CA GLU A 19 8.88 -7.01 -3.81
C GLU A 19 8.77 -6.66 -5.31
N HIS A 20 7.54 -6.45 -5.79
CA HIS A 20 7.22 -6.21 -7.20
C HIS A 20 6.80 -4.76 -7.50
N LEU A 21 6.51 -3.95 -6.48
CA LEU A 21 6.09 -2.54 -6.60
C LEU A 21 7.30 -1.61 -6.81
N LYS A 22 8.00 -1.78 -7.94
CA LYS A 22 9.33 -1.21 -8.19
C LYS A 22 9.34 0.21 -8.76
N ASN A 23 8.25 0.67 -9.34
CA ASN A 23 8.16 1.99 -9.97
C ASN A 23 6.78 2.62 -9.73
N ASP A 24 6.68 3.91 -10.02
CA ASP A 24 5.50 4.71 -9.70
C ASP A 24 4.29 4.33 -10.57
N GLU A 25 4.51 3.93 -11.83
CA GLU A 25 3.44 3.45 -12.72
C GLU A 25 2.77 2.17 -12.22
N LEU A 26 3.56 1.18 -11.80
CA LEU A 26 3.03 -0.07 -11.24
C LEU A 26 2.28 0.16 -9.93
N ILE A 27 2.77 1.06 -9.09
CA ILE A 27 2.11 1.45 -7.85
C ILE A 27 0.77 2.12 -8.14
N ALA A 28 0.73 3.05 -9.09
CA ALA A 28 -0.50 3.73 -9.48
C ALA A 28 -1.54 2.74 -10.03
N LEU A 29 -1.12 1.83 -10.92
CA LEU A 29 -2.00 0.78 -11.45
C LEU A 29 -2.52 -0.14 -10.35
N TYR A 30 -1.64 -0.61 -9.46
CA TYR A 30 -2.00 -1.48 -8.35
C TYR A 30 -3.04 -0.84 -7.42
N LEU A 31 -2.83 0.42 -7.03
CA LEU A 31 -3.76 1.16 -6.19
C LEU A 31 -5.06 1.50 -6.91
N ALA A 32 -5.02 1.78 -8.22
CA ALA A 32 -6.20 2.08 -9.03
C ALA A 32 -7.14 0.88 -9.15
N GLU A 33 -6.62 -0.32 -9.42
CA GLU A 33 -7.43 -1.55 -9.50
C GLU A 33 -8.14 -1.83 -8.16
N ILE A 34 -7.44 -1.65 -7.04
CA ILE A 34 -8.03 -1.89 -5.72
C ILE A 34 -9.05 -0.80 -5.36
N LEU A 35 -8.83 0.46 -5.71
CA LEU A 35 -9.84 1.52 -5.54
C LEU A 35 -11.10 1.28 -6.37
N LYS A 36 -10.97 0.61 -7.51
CA LYS A 36 -12.06 0.38 -8.45
C LYS A 36 -12.94 -0.79 -8.02
N ASP A 37 -12.32 -1.93 -7.71
CA ASP A 37 -13.01 -3.20 -7.53
C ASP A 37 -12.86 -3.81 -6.12
N GLY A 38 -12.03 -3.22 -5.26
CA GLY A 38 -11.76 -3.67 -3.89
C GLY A 38 -12.54 -2.95 -2.80
N THR A 39 -12.31 -3.40 -1.56
CA THR A 39 -12.85 -2.82 -0.32
C THR A 39 -11.94 -1.72 0.24
N ASP A 40 -12.47 -0.91 1.16
CA ASP A 40 -11.69 0.11 1.88
C ASP A 40 -10.51 -0.53 2.63
N GLU A 41 -10.71 -1.69 3.26
CA GLU A 41 -9.65 -2.43 3.95
C GLU A 41 -8.56 -2.93 3.00
N GLU A 42 -8.93 -3.43 1.82
CA GLU A 42 -7.97 -3.86 0.79
C GLU A 42 -7.16 -2.67 0.27
N PHE A 43 -7.77 -1.50 0.11
CA PHE A 43 -7.05 -0.29 -0.28
C PHE A 43 -6.04 0.15 0.79
N ILE A 44 -6.40 0.07 2.07
CA ILE A 44 -5.47 0.38 3.17
C ILE A 44 -4.32 -0.62 3.21
N GLN A 45 -4.61 -1.92 2.99
CA GLN A 45 -3.56 -2.94 2.89
C GLN A 45 -2.65 -2.70 1.68
N ALA A 46 -3.19 -2.28 0.55
CA ALA A 46 -2.40 -1.93 -0.63
C ALA A 46 -1.47 -0.75 -0.37
N LEU A 47 -1.96 0.29 0.33
CA LEU A 47 -1.12 1.41 0.77
C LEU A 47 -0.01 0.94 1.71
N ASN A 48 -0.27 -0.04 2.57
CA ASN A 48 0.74 -0.66 3.42
C ASN A 48 1.79 -1.40 2.60
N ASP A 49 1.38 -2.17 1.60
CA ASP A 49 2.28 -2.89 0.71
C ASP A 49 3.19 -1.94 -0.08
N VAL A 50 2.63 -0.86 -0.61
CA VAL A 50 3.38 0.21 -1.28
C VAL A 50 4.35 0.90 -0.30
N ALA A 51 3.90 1.20 0.92
CA ALA A 51 4.74 1.78 1.95
C ALA A 51 5.92 0.87 2.35
N ARG A 52 5.70 -0.46 2.39
CA ARG A 52 6.76 -1.45 2.60
C ARG A 52 7.75 -1.45 1.43
N ALA A 53 7.26 -1.40 0.19
CA ALA A 53 8.09 -1.38 -1.01
C ALA A 53 8.97 -0.12 -1.13
N LYS A 54 8.42 1.05 -0.76
CA LYS A 54 9.12 2.35 -0.82
C LYS A 54 9.97 2.66 0.40
N GLY A 55 9.74 1.97 1.51
CA GLY A 55 10.41 2.21 2.79
C GLY A 55 9.60 3.11 3.71
N MET A 56 9.18 2.55 4.85
CA MET A 56 8.31 3.21 5.84
C MET A 56 8.87 4.52 6.39
N ASN A 57 10.18 4.58 6.65
CA ASN A 57 10.82 5.75 7.24
C ASN A 57 10.82 6.94 6.29
N GLU A 58 11.22 6.69 5.03
CA GLU A 58 11.27 7.72 3.99
C GLU A 58 9.86 8.23 3.68
N LEU A 59 8.88 7.32 3.60
CA LEU A 59 7.51 7.69 3.34
C LEU A 59 6.92 8.56 4.47
N ALA A 60 7.11 8.18 5.74
CA ALA A 60 6.63 8.97 6.87
C ALA A 60 7.21 10.40 6.84
N GLN A 61 8.52 10.52 6.56
CA GLN A 61 9.19 11.80 6.43
C GLN A 61 8.62 12.64 5.29
N LYS A 62 8.48 12.07 4.08
CA LYS A 62 7.91 12.76 2.91
C LYS A 62 6.46 13.19 3.14
N ALA A 63 5.67 12.37 3.83
CA ALA A 63 4.28 12.66 4.17
C ALA A 63 4.13 13.68 5.31
N GLY A 64 5.24 14.07 5.98
CA GLY A 64 5.21 14.99 7.11
C GLY A 64 4.44 14.44 8.32
N ILE A 65 4.44 13.12 8.51
CA ILE A 65 3.78 12.45 9.64
C ILE A 65 4.78 11.60 10.42
N GLY A 66 4.50 11.38 11.72
CA GLY A 66 5.31 10.47 12.53
C GLY A 66 5.18 9.02 12.06
N ARG A 67 6.25 8.22 12.20
CA ARG A 67 6.25 6.79 11.88
C ARG A 67 5.12 6.02 12.58
N GLU A 68 4.90 6.31 13.87
CA GLU A 68 3.81 5.70 14.63
C GLU A 68 2.44 6.03 14.02
N SER A 69 2.22 7.29 13.63
CA SER A 69 0.99 7.70 12.95
C SER A 69 0.83 6.99 11.60
N LEU A 70 1.91 6.77 10.85
CA LEU A 70 1.88 6.00 9.60
C LEU A 70 1.43 4.56 9.88
N TYR A 71 2.08 3.86 10.81
CA TYR A 71 1.72 2.48 11.18
C TYR A 71 0.27 2.38 11.66
N GLN A 72 -0.16 3.24 12.58
CA GLN A 72 -1.54 3.25 13.09
C GLN A 72 -2.55 3.49 11.97
N THR A 73 -2.23 4.35 11.01
CA THR A 73 -3.11 4.63 9.85
C THR A 73 -3.22 3.40 8.96
N LEU A 74 -2.10 2.76 8.63
CA LEU A 74 -2.03 1.60 7.74
C LEU A 74 -2.54 0.30 8.39
N SER A 75 -2.73 0.28 9.71
CA SER A 75 -3.36 -0.83 10.43
C SER A 75 -4.81 -0.55 10.86
N SER A 76 -5.33 0.65 10.60
CA SER A 76 -6.68 1.05 11.01
C SER A 76 -7.72 0.63 9.98
N LYS A 77 -8.90 0.19 10.43
CA LYS A 77 -10.07 0.00 9.55
C LYS A 77 -10.76 1.31 9.17
N LYS A 78 -10.46 2.39 9.87
CA LYS A 78 -11.08 3.72 9.68
C LYS A 78 -10.02 4.81 9.74
N PRO A 79 -9.06 4.84 8.81
CA PRO A 79 -8.03 5.86 8.79
C PRO A 79 -8.65 7.23 8.46
N ARG A 80 -8.05 8.29 9.00
CA ARG A 80 -8.45 9.65 8.61
C ARG A 80 -8.05 9.90 7.16
N PHE A 81 -9.01 10.31 6.34
CA PHE A 81 -8.77 10.61 4.93
C PHE A 81 -7.66 11.65 4.71
N GLU A 82 -7.52 12.63 5.62
CA GLU A 82 -6.40 13.59 5.58
C GLU A 82 -5.04 12.89 5.59
N THR A 83 -4.86 11.88 6.45
CA THR A 83 -3.60 11.14 6.53
C THR A 83 -3.39 10.29 5.28
N ILE A 84 -4.44 9.66 4.75
CA ILE A 84 -4.38 8.93 3.48
C ILE A 84 -3.92 9.83 2.33
N ARG A 85 -4.48 11.05 2.22
CA ARG A 85 -4.04 12.02 1.21
C ARG A 85 -2.57 12.42 1.35
N LYS A 86 -2.07 12.63 2.58
CA LYS A 86 -0.63 12.91 2.81
C LYS A 86 0.25 11.76 2.34
N ILE A 87 -0.15 10.52 2.60
CA ILE A 87 0.57 9.33 2.15
C ILE A 87 0.58 9.25 0.62
N LEU A 88 -0.57 9.42 -0.04
CA LEU A 88 -0.68 9.39 -1.49
C LEU A 88 0.17 10.47 -2.16
N ASN A 89 0.13 11.70 -1.64
CA ASN A 89 0.97 12.79 -2.14
C ASN A 89 2.46 12.47 -1.98
N ALA A 90 2.87 11.87 -0.85
CA ALA A 90 4.25 11.45 -0.63
C ALA A 90 4.72 10.30 -1.54
N LEU A 91 3.78 9.57 -2.13
CA LEU A 91 3.99 8.55 -3.16
C LEU A 91 3.92 9.11 -4.58
N ASN A 92 3.77 10.44 -4.76
CA ASN A 92 3.50 11.10 -6.04
C ASN A 92 2.20 10.63 -6.72
N ILE A 93 1.18 10.29 -5.94
CA ILE A 93 -0.13 9.83 -6.44
C ILE A 93 -1.18 10.90 -6.18
N GLU A 94 -1.93 11.24 -7.22
CA GLU A 94 -3.08 12.15 -7.15
C GLU A 94 -4.39 11.36 -7.22
N LEU A 95 -5.34 11.67 -6.33
CA LEU A 95 -6.71 11.18 -6.44
C LEU A 95 -7.54 12.16 -7.26
N VAL A 96 -7.98 11.71 -8.42
CA VAL A 96 -8.83 12.49 -9.33
C VAL A 96 -10.26 11.96 -9.32
N PRO A 97 -11.28 12.81 -9.11
CA PRO A 97 -12.66 12.39 -9.27
C PRO A 97 -12.96 12.14 -10.75
N THR A 98 -13.60 11.02 -11.06
CA THR A 98 -14.04 10.65 -12.41
C THR A 98 -15.53 10.32 -12.41
N ILE A 99 -16.20 10.53 -13.54
CA ILE A 99 -17.60 10.14 -13.73
C ILE A 99 -17.63 8.65 -14.05
N LYS A 100 -18.35 7.84 -13.26
CA LYS A 100 -18.61 6.44 -13.61
C LYS A 100 -19.51 6.40 -14.84
N THR A 101 -19.00 5.85 -15.95
CA THR A 101 -19.83 5.56 -17.12
C THR A 101 -20.56 4.25 -16.85
N VAL A 102 -21.89 4.31 -16.80
CA VAL A 102 -22.78 3.15 -16.62
C VAL A 102 -22.91 2.39 -17.93
#